data_AF-A0A2V8GVZ2-F1
#
_entry.id   AF-A0A2V8GVZ2-F1
#
_cell.length_a   1.000
_cell.length_b   1.000
_cell.length_c   1.000
_cell.angle_alpha   90.00
_cell.angle_beta   90.00
_cell.angle_gamma   90.00
#
_symmetry.space_group_name_H-M   'P 1'
#
loop_
_entity.id
_entity.type
_entity.pdbx_description
1 polymer ?
#
loop_
_entity_poly.entity_id
_entity_poly.type
_entity_poly.pdbx_seq_one_letter_code
_entity_poly.pdbx_strand_id
1 'polypeptide(L)'
;MQSDAIGLAAAWLVATSPTFLIMFKSLMSDVPAAAFWALAVYGALGTSTRSAALAGLAASIAILIRPNLAPVAAVIALWLAFADPKGPRRSFLFAAAAAPGAIAVAAINQSLFDSPFSSGYGDLASLFSLDNVPKTLGSYTRWLVETQTPLVFAGVYVAWIAPLLGCVLLAVWMLYAAYPAFDAWWFLLFLLPAWPAMFIGTAAAVFRLVRGRRAAAAILLLDLGAYGIYATNQRSVFVDGSASTFSSRRGWINRLHG
;
A
#
# COMPACT_ATOMS: atom_id res chain seq x y z
N MET A 1 -12.81 20.46 -9.78
CA MET A 1 -12.47 20.18 -11.19
C MET A 1 -11.07 19.58 -11.37
N GLN A 2 -9.96 20.29 -11.08
CA GLN A 2 -8.61 19.71 -11.28
C GLN A 2 -8.29 18.59 -10.27
N SER A 3 -8.78 18.71 -9.04
CA SER A 3 -8.70 17.66 -8.00
C SER A 3 -9.43 16.38 -8.41
N ASP A 4 -10.62 16.50 -8.99
CA ASP A 4 -11.44 15.34 -9.38
C ASP A 4 -10.78 14.55 -10.50
N ALA A 5 -10.16 15.24 -11.47
CA ALA A 5 -9.41 14.63 -12.55
C ALA A 5 -8.15 13.90 -12.05
N ILE A 6 -7.44 14.45 -11.05
CA ILE A 6 -6.28 13.78 -10.42
C ILE A 6 -6.74 12.51 -9.70
N GLY A 7 -7.83 12.57 -8.93
CA GLY A 7 -8.37 11.42 -8.23
C GLY A 7 -8.83 10.31 -9.19
N LEU A 8 -9.55 10.67 -10.26
CA LEU A 8 -9.98 9.73 -11.29
C LEU A 8 -8.79 9.10 -12.03
N ALA A 9 -7.80 9.91 -12.39
CA ALA A 9 -6.57 9.43 -13.02
C ALA A 9 -5.80 8.47 -12.10
N ALA A 10 -5.69 8.78 -10.81
CA ALA A 10 -5.04 7.90 -9.84
C ALA A 10 -5.80 6.57 -9.70
N ALA A 11 -7.14 6.61 -9.63
CA ALA A 11 -7.97 5.41 -9.58
C ALA A 11 -7.81 4.55 -10.84
N TRP A 12 -7.75 5.18 -12.02
CA TRP A 12 -7.43 4.51 -13.29
C TRP A 12 -6.08 3.79 -13.25
N LEU A 13 -5.02 4.47 -12.78
CA LEU A 13 -3.69 3.88 -12.66
C LEU A 13 -3.64 2.73 -11.64
N VAL A 14 -4.34 2.83 -10.51
CA VAL A 14 -4.48 1.72 -9.54
C VAL A 14 -5.13 0.52 -10.23
N ALA A 15 -6.29 0.73 -10.85
CA ALA A 15 -7.11 -0.31 -11.45
C ALA A 15 -6.43 -1.01 -12.64
N THR A 16 -5.53 -0.32 -13.33
CA THR A 16 -4.78 -0.85 -14.49
C THR A 16 -3.38 -1.34 -14.13
N SER A 17 -2.95 -1.20 -12.88
CA SER A 17 -1.62 -1.63 -12.46
C SER A 17 -1.48 -3.16 -12.45
N PRO A 18 -0.40 -3.73 -13.03
CA PRO A 18 -0.18 -5.17 -13.04
C PRO A 18 -0.29 -5.86 -11.68
N THR A 19 0.30 -5.25 -10.65
CA THR A 19 0.27 -5.76 -9.28
C THR A 19 -1.14 -5.79 -8.70
N PHE A 20 -1.95 -4.75 -8.92
CA PHE A 20 -3.33 -4.75 -8.45
C PHE A 20 -4.15 -5.83 -9.18
N LEU A 21 -4.02 -5.92 -10.51
CA LEU A 21 -4.76 -6.88 -11.33
C LEU A 21 -4.46 -8.34 -10.95
N ILE A 22 -3.20 -8.71 -10.72
CA ILE A 22 -2.85 -10.07 -10.30
C ILE A 22 -3.33 -10.38 -8.89
N MET A 23 -3.23 -9.43 -7.96
CA MET A 23 -3.69 -9.62 -6.57
C MET A 23 -5.22 -9.69 -6.49
N PHE A 24 -5.91 -8.90 -7.31
CA PHE A 24 -7.36 -8.94 -7.45
C PHE A 24 -7.83 -10.27 -8.05
N LYS A 25 -7.21 -10.70 -9.15
CA LYS A 25 -7.49 -12.02 -9.78
C LYS A 25 -7.28 -13.16 -8.79
N SER A 26 -6.18 -13.11 -8.03
CA SER A 26 -5.79 -14.18 -7.10
C SER A 26 -6.51 -14.11 -5.74
N LEU A 27 -7.46 -13.18 -5.57
CA LEU A 27 -8.21 -12.97 -4.32
C LEU A 27 -7.30 -12.81 -3.09
N MET A 28 -6.16 -12.12 -3.27
CA MET A 28 -5.22 -11.90 -2.18
C MET A 28 -5.77 -10.87 -1.19
N SER A 29 -5.51 -11.10 0.10
CA SER A 29 -5.97 -10.23 1.19
C SER A 29 -5.32 -8.83 1.17
N ASP A 30 -4.26 -8.65 0.39
CA ASP A 30 -3.63 -7.35 0.11
C ASP A 30 -4.58 -6.31 -0.45
N VAL A 31 -5.47 -6.72 -1.35
CA VAL A 31 -6.40 -5.79 -2.01
C VAL A 31 -7.40 -5.19 -1.02
N PRO A 32 -8.14 -5.99 -0.21
CA PRO A 32 -9.00 -5.43 0.82
C PRO A 32 -8.20 -4.66 1.89
N ALA A 33 -7.01 -5.12 2.28
CA ALA A 33 -6.16 -4.37 3.21
C ALA A 33 -5.82 -2.97 2.67
N ALA A 34 -5.39 -2.88 1.40
CA ALA A 34 -5.08 -1.61 0.75
C ALA A 34 -6.33 -0.71 0.63
N ALA A 35 -7.50 -1.28 0.34
CA ALA A 35 -8.75 -0.53 0.30
C ALA A 35 -9.13 0.04 1.67
N PHE A 36 -9.00 -0.72 2.75
CA PHE A 36 -9.26 -0.23 4.11
C PHE A 36 -8.22 0.81 4.56
N TRP A 37 -6.96 0.70 4.16
CA TRP A 37 -5.97 1.76 4.37
C TRP A 37 -6.30 3.03 3.60
N ALA A 38 -6.74 2.91 2.34
CA ALA A 38 -7.20 4.05 1.55
C ALA A 38 -8.41 4.74 2.23
N LEU A 39 -9.36 3.96 2.74
CA LEU A 39 -10.51 4.47 3.49
C LEU A 39 -10.09 5.14 4.81
N ALA A 40 -9.11 4.58 5.52
CA ALA A 40 -8.54 5.16 6.73
C ALA A 40 -7.91 6.53 6.45
N VAL A 41 -7.10 6.64 5.39
CA VAL A 41 -6.51 7.91 4.99
C VAL A 41 -7.57 8.91 4.53
N TYR A 42 -8.56 8.47 3.74
CA TYR A 42 -9.67 9.30 3.31
C TYR A 42 -10.45 9.89 4.49
N GLY A 43 -10.79 9.07 5.50
CA GLY A 43 -11.45 9.56 6.72
C GLY A 43 -10.55 10.47 7.56
N ALA A 44 -9.25 10.21 7.63
CA ALA A 44 -8.28 11.05 8.33
C ALA A 44 -8.15 12.44 7.68
N LEU A 45 -8.20 12.53 6.34
CA LEU A 45 -8.25 13.78 5.58
C LEU A 45 -9.54 14.58 5.81
N GLY A 46 -10.60 13.94 6.33
CA GLY A 46 -11.84 14.60 6.68
C GLY A 46 -11.70 15.72 7.71
N THR A 47 -12.79 16.45 7.95
CA THR A 47 -12.80 17.58 8.90
C THR A 47 -13.46 17.25 10.23
N SER A 48 -14.21 16.16 10.32
CA SER A 48 -15.05 15.84 11.47
C SER A 48 -14.40 14.83 12.42
N THR A 49 -14.83 14.83 13.68
CA THR A 49 -14.46 13.78 14.66
C THR A 49 -15.01 12.41 14.26
N ARG A 50 -16.22 12.36 13.67
CA ARG A 50 -16.80 11.14 13.10
C ARG A 50 -15.92 10.55 12.00
N SER A 51 -15.37 11.39 11.11
CA SER A 51 -14.47 10.92 10.06
C SER A 51 -13.18 10.31 10.62
N ALA A 52 -12.63 10.86 11.72
CA ALA A 52 -11.47 10.30 12.39
C ALA A 52 -11.76 8.96 13.07
N ALA A 53 -12.93 8.82 13.71
CA ALA A 53 -13.36 7.55 14.29
C ALA A 53 -13.56 6.46 13.22
N LEU A 54 -14.26 6.79 12.12
CA LEU A 54 -14.44 5.87 10.98
C LEU A 54 -13.11 5.51 10.32
N ALA A 55 -12.16 6.45 10.24
CA ALA A 55 -10.81 6.18 9.77
C ALA A 55 -10.08 5.19 10.67
N GLY A 56 -10.21 5.32 12.00
CA GLY A 56 -9.63 4.39 12.95
C GLY A 56 -10.26 2.99 12.83
N LEU A 57 -11.59 2.90 12.66
CA LEU A 57 -12.26 1.62 12.40
C LEU A 57 -11.78 0.95 11.11
N ALA A 58 -11.60 1.73 10.04
CA ALA A 58 -11.04 1.21 8.80
C ALA A 58 -9.59 0.71 9.00
N ALA A 59 -8.76 1.45 9.74
CA ALA A 59 -7.41 1.03 10.09
C ALA A 59 -7.42 -0.25 10.95
N SER A 60 -8.35 -0.38 11.91
CA SER A 60 -8.53 -1.59 12.72
C SER A 60 -8.78 -2.83 11.85
N ILE A 61 -9.68 -2.73 10.88
CA ILE A 61 -9.95 -3.81 9.92
C ILE A 61 -8.70 -4.08 9.06
N ALA A 62 -8.03 -3.04 8.58
CA ALA A 62 -6.81 -3.20 7.78
C ALA A 62 -5.68 -3.92 8.55
N ILE A 63 -5.53 -3.63 9.84
CA ILE A 63 -4.57 -4.30 10.74
C ILE A 63 -4.93 -5.78 10.93
N LEU A 64 -6.22 -6.09 11.11
CA LEU A 64 -6.66 -7.49 11.21
C LEU A 64 -6.34 -8.29 9.94
N ILE A 65 -6.48 -7.68 8.77
CA ILE A 65 -6.16 -8.34 7.49
C ILE A 65 -4.63 -8.46 7.32
N ARG A 66 -3.88 -7.41 7.67
CA ARG A 66 -2.42 -7.36 7.56
C ARG A 66 -1.78 -6.71 8.80
N PRO A 67 -1.44 -7.53 9.81
CA PRO A 67 -0.87 -7.09 11.09
C PRO A 67 0.37 -6.21 10.95
N ASN A 68 1.24 -6.52 9.98
CA ASN A 68 2.50 -5.80 9.76
C ASN A 68 2.30 -4.31 9.46
N LEU A 69 1.11 -3.90 9.02
CA LEU A 69 0.80 -2.50 8.72
C LEU A 69 0.36 -1.68 9.94
N ALA A 70 0.29 -2.26 11.15
CA ALA A 70 -0.03 -1.52 12.37
C ALA A 70 0.81 -0.23 12.59
N PRO A 71 2.12 -0.17 12.26
CA PRO A 71 2.89 1.06 12.32
C PRO A 71 2.34 2.20 11.44
N VAL A 72 1.65 1.89 10.34
CA VAL A 72 1.00 2.90 9.48
C VAL A 72 -0.13 3.60 10.24
N ALA A 73 -0.88 2.90 11.10
CA ALA A 73 -1.89 3.55 11.94
C ALA A 73 -1.24 4.53 12.92
N ALA A 74 -0.09 4.18 13.50
CA ALA A 74 0.65 5.07 14.39
C ALA A 74 1.07 6.36 13.65
N VAL A 75 1.56 6.25 12.41
CA VAL A 75 1.90 7.42 11.59
C VAL A 75 0.70 8.33 11.34
N ILE A 76 -0.48 7.76 11.02
CA ILE A 76 -1.71 8.54 10.85
C ILE A 76 -2.12 9.21 12.16
N ALA A 77 -2.09 8.48 13.28
CA ALA A 77 -2.43 9.02 14.60
C ALA A 77 -1.50 10.17 15.02
N LEU A 78 -0.19 10.03 14.80
CA LEU A 78 0.81 11.05 15.08
C LEU A 78 0.60 12.27 14.19
N TRP A 79 0.32 12.07 12.89
CA TRP A 79 -0.01 13.17 11.99
C TRP A 79 -1.24 13.95 12.47
N LEU A 80 -2.31 13.24 12.87
CA LEU A 80 -3.51 13.87 13.44
C LEU A 80 -3.26 14.57 14.77
N ALA A 81 -2.24 14.19 15.53
CA ALA A 81 -1.91 14.81 16.81
C ALA A 81 -1.10 16.11 16.64
N PHE A 82 -0.13 16.10 15.73
CA PHE A 82 0.90 17.13 15.65
C PHE A 82 0.78 18.07 14.45
N ALA A 83 0.14 17.63 13.37
CA ALA A 83 0.09 18.38 12.12
C ALA A 83 -1.33 18.72 11.65
N ASP A 84 -2.35 18.06 12.20
CA ASP A 84 -3.73 18.43 11.92
C ASP A 84 -4.15 19.65 12.75
N PRO A 85 -4.49 20.79 12.11
CA PRO A 85 -4.86 22.02 12.82
C PRO A 85 -6.14 21.89 13.65
N LYS A 86 -6.89 20.79 13.49
CA LYS A 86 -8.15 20.52 14.20
C LYS A 86 -7.96 19.91 15.61
N GLY A 87 -6.71 19.64 15.99
CA GLY A 87 -6.32 19.31 17.36
C GLY A 87 -6.35 17.82 17.73
N PRO A 88 -5.79 17.47 18.90
CA PRO A 88 -5.44 16.10 19.27
C PRO A 88 -6.63 15.18 19.54
N ARG A 89 -7.85 15.73 19.71
CA ARG A 89 -9.06 14.93 19.92
C ARG A 89 -9.32 13.97 18.75
N ARG A 90 -9.02 14.38 17.52
CA ARG A 90 -9.16 13.51 16.34
C ARG A 90 -8.16 12.35 16.37
N SER A 91 -6.92 12.61 16.79
CA SER A 91 -5.91 11.57 16.99
C SER A 91 -6.37 10.54 18.04
N PHE A 92 -6.87 11.00 19.19
CA PHE A 92 -7.39 10.10 20.22
C PHE A 92 -8.54 9.22 19.71
N LEU A 93 -9.53 9.81 19.02
CA LEU A 93 -10.66 9.05 18.47
C LEU A 93 -10.23 8.05 17.39
N PHE A 94 -9.29 8.44 16.53
CA PHE A 94 -8.69 7.54 15.55
C PHE A 94 -7.98 6.37 16.24
N ALA A 95 -7.09 6.67 17.20
CA ALA A 95 -6.32 5.65 17.90
C ALA A 95 -7.21 4.69 18.70
N ALA A 96 -8.22 5.23 19.41
CA ALA A 96 -9.20 4.43 20.14
C ALA A 96 -10.00 3.50 19.22
N ALA A 97 -10.35 3.97 18.02
CA ALA A 97 -11.06 3.16 17.03
C ALA A 97 -10.16 2.17 16.28
N ALA A 98 -8.85 2.44 16.15
CA ALA A 98 -7.86 1.55 15.55
C ALA A 98 -7.39 0.44 16.50
N ALA A 99 -7.37 0.73 17.81
CA ALA A 99 -6.86 -0.16 18.85
C ALA A 99 -7.46 -1.59 18.84
N PRO A 100 -8.77 -1.81 18.61
CA PRO A 100 -9.34 -3.16 18.62
C PRO A 100 -8.67 -4.13 17.66
N GLY A 101 -8.26 -3.67 16.47
CA GLY A 101 -7.60 -4.52 15.48
C GLY A 101 -6.20 -4.94 15.93
N ALA A 102 -5.43 -4.00 16.48
CA ALA A 102 -4.10 -4.29 17.03
C ALA A 102 -4.18 -5.20 18.27
N ILE A 103 -5.15 -4.95 19.16
CA ILE A 103 -5.39 -5.76 20.37
C ILE A 103 -5.78 -7.18 19.98
N ALA A 104 -6.70 -7.34 19.02
CA ALA A 104 -7.12 -8.66 18.55
C ALA A 104 -5.96 -9.45 17.93
N VAL A 105 -5.11 -8.81 17.10
CA VAL A 105 -3.88 -9.43 16.58
C VAL A 105 -2.95 -9.86 17.72
N ALA A 106 -2.69 -8.97 18.68
CA ALA A 106 -1.83 -9.28 19.82
C ALA A 106 -2.39 -10.45 20.66
N ALA A 107 -3.70 -10.50 20.87
CA ALA A 107 -4.36 -11.59 21.57
C ALA A 107 -4.28 -12.92 20.81
N ILE A 108 -4.47 -12.90 19.48
CA ILE A 108 -4.31 -14.08 18.62
C ILE A 108 -2.86 -14.58 18.69
N ASN A 109 -1.88 -13.69 18.53
CA ASN A 109 -0.47 -14.05 18.60
C ASN A 109 -0.09 -14.61 19.98
N GLN A 110 -0.57 -13.99 21.07
CA GLN A 110 -0.37 -14.49 22.43
C GLN A 110 -0.96 -15.89 22.61
N SER A 111 -2.12 -16.18 22.02
CA SER A 111 -2.77 -17.49 22.14
C SER A 111 -2.13 -18.58 21.29
N LEU A 112 -1.49 -18.23 20.18
CA LEU A 112 -0.93 -19.19 19.21
C LEU A 112 0.59 -19.38 19.35
N PHE A 113 1.31 -18.35 19.80
CA PHE A 113 2.78 -18.28 19.78
C PHE A 113 3.37 -17.86 21.13
N ASP A 114 2.57 -17.85 22.21
CA ASP A 114 2.94 -17.46 23.58
C ASP A 114 3.50 -16.03 23.73
N SER A 115 3.41 -15.21 22.68
CA SER A 115 3.92 -13.84 22.64
C SER A 115 3.07 -12.97 21.71
N PRO A 116 2.73 -11.72 22.09
CA PRO A 116 1.94 -10.83 21.25
C PRO A 116 2.73 -10.28 20.06
N PHE A 117 4.06 -10.34 20.14
CA PHE A 117 5.01 -9.83 19.13
C PHE A 117 5.64 -10.95 18.29
N SER A 118 5.21 -12.20 18.47
CA SER A 118 5.65 -13.32 17.67
C SER A 118 4.54 -13.76 16.72
N SER A 119 4.94 -14.21 15.54
CA SER A 119 4.02 -14.69 14.51
C SER A 119 4.42 -16.10 14.07
N GLY A 120 3.61 -16.74 13.23
CA GLY A 120 3.95 -18.04 12.63
C GLY A 120 5.21 -18.02 11.75
N TYR A 121 5.75 -16.84 11.44
CA TYR A 121 7.01 -16.63 10.73
C TYR A 121 8.20 -16.37 11.66
N GLY A 122 8.00 -16.49 12.97
CA GLY A 122 8.99 -16.16 14.00
C GLY A 122 8.76 -14.79 14.63
N ASP A 123 9.79 -14.31 15.33
CA ASP A 123 9.79 -13.02 16.02
C ASP A 123 9.73 -11.83 15.03
N LEU A 124 8.96 -10.79 15.35
CA LEU A 124 8.86 -9.62 14.48
C LEU A 124 10.22 -8.92 14.30
N ALA A 125 11.07 -8.89 15.33
CA ALA A 125 12.38 -8.26 15.24
C ALA A 125 13.36 -9.03 14.34
N SER A 126 13.19 -10.34 14.17
CA SER A 126 14.02 -11.11 13.24
C SER A 126 13.55 -11.00 11.79
N LEU A 127 12.28 -10.66 11.56
CA LEU A 127 11.71 -10.45 10.22
C LEU A 127 12.13 -9.11 9.60
N PHE A 128 12.34 -8.07 10.41
CA PHE A 128 12.74 -6.75 9.91
C PHE A 128 14.22 -6.48 10.19
N SER A 129 15.03 -6.41 9.14
CA SER A 129 16.46 -6.09 9.23
C SER A 129 16.83 -4.95 8.28
N LEU A 130 17.68 -4.04 8.76
CA LEU A 130 18.24 -2.97 7.92
C LEU A 130 19.15 -3.51 6.81
N ASP A 131 19.69 -4.72 6.96
CA ASP A 131 20.50 -5.38 5.93
C ASP A 131 19.70 -5.73 4.66
N ASN A 132 18.36 -5.85 4.80
CA ASN A 132 17.48 -6.09 3.67
C ASN A 132 17.31 -4.83 2.80
N VAL A 133 17.42 -3.64 3.39
CA VAL A 133 17.01 -2.37 2.77
C VAL A 133 17.62 -2.15 1.38
N PRO A 134 18.94 -2.28 1.15
CA PRO A 134 19.51 -2.02 -0.17
C PRO A 134 18.98 -2.99 -1.24
N LYS A 135 18.87 -4.28 -0.89
CA LYS A 135 18.40 -5.32 -1.81
C LYS A 135 16.91 -5.15 -2.12
N THR A 136 16.10 -4.96 -1.09
CA THR A 136 14.65 -4.82 -1.20
C THR A 136 14.27 -3.55 -1.98
N LEU A 137 14.92 -2.42 -1.72
CA LEU A 137 14.71 -1.20 -2.48
C LEU A 137 15.14 -1.35 -3.95
N GLY A 138 16.28 -2.00 -4.21
CA GLY A 138 16.73 -2.31 -5.58
C GLY A 138 15.69 -3.13 -6.35
N SER A 139 15.16 -4.18 -5.72
CA SER A 139 14.10 -5.01 -6.27
C SER A 139 12.81 -4.22 -6.53
N TYR A 140 12.29 -3.49 -5.53
CA TYR A 140 11.07 -2.70 -5.70
C TYR A 140 11.21 -1.62 -6.77
N THR A 141 12.33 -0.91 -6.80
CA THR A 141 12.57 0.12 -7.81
C THR A 141 12.60 -0.49 -9.21
N ARG A 142 13.34 -1.58 -9.39
CA ARG A 142 13.40 -2.31 -10.67
C ARG A 142 12.02 -2.77 -11.11
N TRP A 143 11.27 -3.45 -10.23
CA TRP A 143 9.94 -3.97 -10.57
C TRP A 143 8.93 -2.85 -10.86
N LEU A 144 9.00 -1.72 -10.15
CA LEU A 144 8.19 -0.56 -10.45
C LEU A 144 8.47 0.01 -11.83
N VAL A 145 9.74 0.14 -12.22
CA VAL A 145 10.11 0.55 -13.58
C VAL A 145 9.55 -0.43 -14.62
N GLU A 146 9.74 -1.72 -14.38
CA GLU A 146 9.34 -2.80 -15.30
C GLU A 146 7.81 -2.96 -15.43
N THR A 147 7.02 -2.53 -14.43
CA THR A 147 5.57 -2.76 -14.38
C THR A 147 4.74 -1.49 -14.50
N GLN A 148 5.24 -0.34 -14.04
CA GLN A 148 4.51 0.93 -13.99
C GLN A 148 5.18 2.07 -14.78
N THR A 149 6.35 1.82 -15.39
CA THR A 149 7.28 2.82 -15.97
C THR A 149 8.00 3.67 -14.90
N PRO A 150 9.15 4.32 -15.24
CA PRO A 150 9.84 5.23 -14.32
C PRO A 150 9.00 6.42 -13.84
N LEU A 151 7.93 6.80 -14.57
CA LEU A 151 7.08 7.94 -14.20
C LEU A 151 6.38 7.76 -12.85
N VAL A 152 6.23 6.51 -12.38
CA VAL A 152 5.61 6.21 -11.08
C VAL A 152 6.34 6.87 -9.90
N PHE A 153 7.65 7.12 -10.02
CA PHE A 153 8.43 7.82 -8.97
C PHE A 153 8.09 9.30 -8.85
N ALA A 154 7.45 9.90 -9.87
CA ALA A 154 6.85 11.22 -9.73
C ALA A 154 5.76 11.23 -8.64
N GLY A 155 5.27 10.06 -8.21
CA GLY A 155 4.40 9.85 -7.06
C GLY A 155 4.89 10.47 -5.75
N VAL A 156 6.20 10.64 -5.56
CA VAL A 156 6.75 11.33 -4.38
C VAL A 156 6.22 12.77 -4.29
N TYR A 157 5.80 13.37 -5.41
CA TYR A 157 5.17 14.70 -5.45
C TYR A 157 3.95 14.84 -4.51
N VAL A 158 3.31 13.71 -4.15
CA VAL A 158 2.22 13.68 -3.18
C VAL A 158 2.59 14.31 -1.83
N ALA A 159 3.84 14.20 -1.39
CA ALA A 159 4.30 14.74 -0.10
C ALA A 159 4.18 16.28 -0.01
N TRP A 160 4.24 16.98 -1.15
CA TRP A 160 4.12 18.45 -1.19
C TRP A 160 2.67 18.93 -1.31
N ILE A 161 1.78 18.13 -1.88
CA ILE A 161 0.37 18.51 -2.13
C ILE A 161 -0.59 17.92 -1.10
N ALA A 162 -0.22 16.81 -0.47
CA ALA A 162 -1.00 16.10 0.54
C ALA A 162 -0.04 15.41 1.53
N PRO A 163 0.52 16.15 2.51
CA PRO A 163 1.58 15.65 3.39
C PRO A 163 1.23 14.34 4.12
N LEU A 164 -0.02 14.14 4.55
CA LEU A 164 -0.45 12.87 5.16
C LEU A 164 -0.26 11.67 4.22
N LEU A 165 -0.61 11.81 2.94
CA LEU A 165 -0.39 10.76 1.94
C LEU A 165 1.12 10.53 1.73
N GLY A 166 1.93 11.59 1.80
CA GLY A 166 3.39 11.48 1.81
C GLY A 166 3.92 10.69 3.01
N CYS A 167 3.43 10.95 4.22
CA CYS A 167 3.79 10.22 5.43
C CYS A 167 3.40 8.73 5.32
N VAL A 168 2.21 8.42 4.80
CA VAL A 168 1.77 7.04 4.60
C VAL A 168 2.60 6.34 3.53
N LEU A 169 2.88 7.00 2.40
CA LEU A 169 3.77 6.50 1.36
C LEU A 169 5.14 6.11 1.95
N LEU A 170 5.76 7.03 2.68
CA LEU A 170 7.05 6.78 3.33
C LEU A 170 6.97 5.68 4.38
N ALA A 171 5.93 5.65 5.21
CA ALA A 171 5.76 4.64 6.25
C ALA A 171 5.68 3.22 5.67
N VAL A 172 4.88 3.03 4.62
CA VAL A 172 4.75 1.73 3.93
C VAL A 172 6.08 1.31 3.29
N TRP A 173 6.77 2.25 2.62
CA TRP A 173 8.07 1.96 2.01
C TRP A 173 9.14 1.62 3.03
N MET A 174 9.27 2.40 4.11
CA MET A 174 10.27 2.15 5.16
C MET A 174 10.03 0.81 5.84
N LEU A 175 8.76 0.50 6.17
CA LEU A 175 8.38 -0.76 6.75
C LEU A 175 8.81 -1.93 5.85
N TYR A 176 8.41 -1.91 4.58
CA TYR A 176 8.69 -3.03 3.69
C TYR A 176 10.08 -3.03 3.06
N ALA A 177 10.84 -1.95 3.18
CA ALA A 177 12.26 -1.94 2.83
C ALA A 177 13.08 -2.81 3.79
N ALA A 178 12.74 -2.81 5.09
CA ALA A 178 13.39 -3.65 6.09
C ALA A 178 12.89 -5.12 6.07
N TYR A 179 11.82 -5.41 5.33
CA TYR A 179 11.27 -6.76 5.18
C TYR A 179 12.15 -7.61 4.25
N PRO A 180 12.13 -8.96 4.37
CA PRO A 180 13.02 -9.82 3.59
C PRO A 180 12.86 -9.60 2.09
N ALA A 181 13.99 -9.58 1.39
CA ALA A 181 14.01 -9.44 -0.06
C ALA A 181 13.50 -10.73 -0.70
N PHE A 182 12.44 -10.62 -1.49
CA PHE A 182 11.96 -11.71 -2.32
C PHE A 182 12.41 -11.52 -3.76
N ASP A 183 12.30 -12.57 -4.59
CA ASP A 183 12.74 -12.53 -5.98
C ASP A 183 11.57 -12.73 -6.95
N ALA A 184 10.56 -11.87 -6.85
CA ALA A 184 9.48 -11.81 -7.84
C ALA A 184 8.75 -10.45 -7.84
N TRP A 185 8.39 -9.98 -9.03
CA TRP A 185 7.74 -8.67 -9.21
C TRP A 185 6.39 -8.54 -8.50
N TRP A 186 5.66 -9.63 -8.31
CA TRP A 186 4.35 -9.58 -7.64
C TRP A 186 4.48 -9.21 -6.16
N PHE A 187 5.66 -9.32 -5.54
CA PHE A 187 5.90 -8.84 -4.18
C PHE A 187 5.77 -7.31 -4.01
N LEU A 188 5.58 -6.57 -5.10
CA LEU A 188 4.99 -5.22 -5.05
C LEU A 188 3.63 -5.18 -4.32
N LEU A 189 2.97 -6.33 -4.11
CA LEU A 189 1.75 -6.48 -3.30
C LEU A 189 1.89 -5.82 -1.92
N PHE A 190 3.07 -5.86 -1.31
CA PHE A 190 3.32 -5.24 -0.01
C PHE A 190 3.18 -3.72 -0.05
N LEU A 191 3.44 -3.09 -1.19
CA LEU A 191 3.36 -1.64 -1.38
C LEU A 191 1.94 -1.17 -1.79
N LEU A 192 0.99 -2.08 -2.02
CA LEU A 192 -0.39 -1.73 -2.42
C LEU A 192 -1.08 -0.71 -1.49
N PRO A 193 -0.89 -0.72 -0.16
CA PRO A 193 -1.45 0.32 0.70
C PRO A 193 -0.96 1.74 0.36
N ALA A 194 0.20 1.88 -0.29
CA ALA A 194 0.74 3.15 -0.75
C ALA A 194 0.32 3.52 -2.19
N TRP A 195 -0.32 2.62 -2.95
CA TRP A 195 -0.71 2.88 -4.35
C TRP A 195 -1.57 4.13 -4.52
N PRO A 196 -2.61 4.39 -3.69
CA PRO A 196 -3.39 5.61 -3.81
C PRO A 196 -2.52 6.87 -3.70
N ALA A 197 -1.63 6.95 -2.70
CA ALA A 197 -0.73 8.08 -2.52
C ALA A 197 0.22 8.26 -3.71
N MET A 198 0.84 7.16 -4.14
CA MET A 198 1.81 7.14 -5.24
C MET A 198 1.17 7.58 -6.57
N PHE A 199 -0.02 7.09 -6.90
CA PHE A 199 -0.69 7.43 -8.15
C PHE A 199 -1.40 8.79 -8.11
N ILE A 200 -1.87 9.26 -6.95
CA ILE A 200 -2.31 10.66 -6.77
C ILE A 200 -1.14 11.60 -7.05
N GLY A 201 0.04 11.34 -6.48
CA GLY A 201 1.25 12.12 -6.74
C GLY A 201 1.67 12.09 -8.20
N THR A 202 1.64 10.90 -8.83
CA THR A 202 2.03 10.71 -10.24
C THR A 202 1.09 11.50 -11.15
N ALA A 203 -0.23 11.36 -10.97
CA ALA A 203 -1.21 12.10 -11.75
C ALA A 203 -1.06 13.61 -11.57
N ALA A 204 -0.90 14.08 -10.33
CA ALA A 204 -0.69 15.51 -10.05
C ALA A 204 0.61 16.04 -10.70
N ALA A 205 1.69 15.26 -10.68
CA ALA A 205 2.95 15.60 -11.33
C ALA A 205 2.81 15.68 -12.86
N VAL A 206 2.07 14.75 -13.47
CA VAL A 206 1.78 14.78 -14.92
C VAL A 206 0.99 16.03 -15.30
N PHE A 207 -0.09 16.35 -14.56
CA PHE A 207 -0.87 17.57 -14.79
C PHE A 207 -0.01 18.83 -14.67
N ARG A 208 0.93 18.85 -13.73
CA ARG A 208 1.90 19.95 -13.56
C ARG A 208 2.90 20.01 -14.72
N LEU A 209 3.45 18.88 -15.15
CA LEU A 209 4.43 18.77 -16.23
C LEU A 209 3.89 19.33 -17.55
N VAL A 210 2.64 18.98 -17.90
CA VAL A 210 1.98 19.49 -19.11
C VAL A 210 1.36 20.88 -18.93
N ARG A 211 1.71 21.58 -17.85
CA ARG A 211 1.23 22.94 -17.52
C ARG A 211 -0.30 23.06 -17.54
N GLY A 212 -1.00 22.03 -17.06
CA GLY A 212 -2.46 22.00 -17.01
C GLY A 212 -3.17 21.74 -18.33
N ARG A 213 -2.46 21.45 -19.44
CA ARG A 213 -3.05 21.01 -20.71
C ARG A 213 -3.79 19.69 -20.54
N ARG A 214 -5.09 19.76 -20.24
CA ARG A 214 -5.92 18.61 -19.85
C ARG A 214 -5.89 17.46 -20.85
N ALA A 215 -5.96 17.75 -22.15
CA ALA A 215 -5.88 16.73 -23.19
C ALA A 215 -4.56 15.96 -23.18
N ALA A 216 -3.42 16.68 -23.06
CA ALA A 216 -2.11 16.05 -22.98
C ALA A 216 -1.95 15.21 -21.70
N ALA A 217 -2.43 15.70 -20.55
CA ALA A 217 -2.43 14.93 -19.31
C ALA A 217 -3.28 13.65 -19.44
N ALA A 218 -4.48 13.77 -20.00
CA ALA A 218 -5.38 12.64 -20.20
C ALA A 218 -4.75 11.57 -21.10
N ILE A 219 -4.16 11.97 -22.24
CA ILE A 219 -3.47 11.04 -23.15
C ILE A 219 -2.35 10.31 -22.41
N LEU A 220 -1.45 11.03 -21.75
CA LEU A 220 -0.33 10.42 -21.01
C LEU A 220 -0.80 9.45 -19.91
N LEU A 221 -1.86 9.79 -19.18
CA LEU A 221 -2.40 8.95 -18.11
C LEU A 221 -3.14 7.72 -18.66
N LEU A 222 -3.82 7.85 -19.79
CA LEU A 222 -4.41 6.72 -20.51
C LEU A 222 -3.33 5.78 -21.03
N ASP A 223 -2.27 6.32 -21.63
CA ASP A 223 -1.13 5.55 -22.13
C ASP A 223 -0.42 4.79 -21.01
N LEU A 224 -0.23 5.42 -19.84
CA LEU A 224 0.34 4.77 -18.67
C LEU A 224 -0.53 3.59 -18.17
N GLY A 225 -1.84 3.76 -18.11
CA GLY A 225 -2.74 2.67 -17.73
C GLY A 225 -2.82 1.56 -18.79
N ALA A 226 -2.83 1.93 -20.08
CA ALA A 226 -2.77 0.97 -21.18
C ALA A 226 -1.46 0.17 -21.17
N TYR A 227 -0.34 0.81 -20.86
CA TYR A 227 0.93 0.12 -20.63
C TYR A 227 0.83 -0.87 -19.46
N GLY A 228 0.17 -0.50 -18.35
CA GLY A 228 -0.08 -1.42 -17.24
C GLY A 228 -0.85 -2.68 -17.67
N ILE A 229 -1.92 -2.53 -18.45
CA ILE A 229 -2.68 -3.67 -19.01
C ILE A 229 -1.78 -4.51 -19.93
N TYR A 230 -1.02 -3.86 -20.82
CA TYR A 230 -0.07 -4.53 -21.71
C TYR A 230 0.99 -5.33 -20.94
N ALA A 231 1.62 -4.71 -19.93
CA ALA A 231 2.62 -5.33 -19.07
C ALA A 231 2.06 -6.52 -18.29
N THR A 232 0.78 -6.47 -17.92
CA THR A 232 0.04 -7.58 -17.30
C THR A 232 -0.15 -8.74 -18.27
N ASN A 233 -0.54 -8.44 -19.52
CA ASN A 233 -0.75 -9.45 -20.56
C ASN A 233 0.57 -10.15 -20.95
N GLN A 234 1.66 -9.39 -21.10
CA GLN A 234 3.00 -9.92 -21.41
C GLN A 234 3.52 -10.89 -20.34
N ARG A 235 3.02 -10.79 -19.11
CA ARG A 235 3.37 -11.67 -17.98
C ARG A 235 2.39 -12.84 -17.81
N SER A 236 1.51 -13.05 -18.79
CA SER A 236 0.52 -14.13 -18.85
C SER A 236 -0.38 -14.24 -17.61
N VAL A 237 -0.64 -13.12 -16.94
CA VAL A 237 -1.45 -13.09 -15.70
C VAL A 237 -2.86 -13.63 -15.92
N PHE A 238 -3.44 -13.46 -17.12
CA PHE A 238 -4.81 -13.87 -17.44
C PHE A 238 -4.92 -15.25 -18.09
N VAL A 239 -3.82 -15.92 -18.42
CA VAL A 239 -3.88 -17.24 -19.07
C VAL A 239 -3.98 -18.35 -18.01
N ASP A 240 -5.03 -19.15 -18.09
CA ASP A 240 -5.45 -20.16 -17.10
C ASP A 240 -4.46 -21.33 -16.90
N GLY A 241 -3.42 -21.43 -17.73
CA GLY A 241 -2.33 -22.41 -17.56
C GLY A 241 -1.33 -22.08 -16.43
N SER A 242 -1.32 -20.83 -15.93
CA SER A 242 -0.40 -20.39 -14.86
C SER A 242 -0.82 -20.82 -13.46
N ALA A 243 -2.04 -21.31 -13.29
CA ALA A 243 -2.49 -21.93 -12.05
C ALA A 243 -1.67 -23.20 -11.72
N SER A 244 -1.08 -23.86 -12.73
CA SER A 244 -0.16 -24.98 -12.54
C SER A 244 1.23 -24.54 -12.04
N THR A 245 1.68 -23.33 -12.36
CA THR A 245 2.90 -22.72 -11.80
C THR A 245 2.68 -22.17 -10.39
N PHE A 246 1.46 -21.75 -10.06
CA PHE A 246 1.06 -21.35 -8.71
C PHE A 246 0.83 -22.57 -7.79
N SER A 247 0.27 -23.67 -8.31
CA SER A 247 0.06 -24.91 -7.55
C SER A 247 1.32 -25.78 -7.40
N SER A 248 2.20 -25.85 -8.41
CA SER A 248 3.48 -26.57 -8.31
C SER A 248 4.49 -25.90 -7.37
N ARG A 249 4.29 -24.62 -7.03
CA ARG A 249 5.05 -23.89 -5.99
C ARG A 249 4.39 -23.92 -4.61
N ARG A 250 3.37 -24.76 -4.35
CA ARG A 250 3.01 -25.10 -2.96
C ARG A 250 4.06 -25.97 -2.24
N GLY A 251 5.06 -26.47 -2.97
CA GLY A 251 6.20 -27.23 -2.42
C GLY A 251 7.17 -26.43 -1.53
N TRP A 252 7.01 -25.11 -1.38
CA TRP A 252 7.89 -24.32 -0.51
C TRP A 252 7.56 -24.44 0.99
N ILE A 253 6.36 -24.88 1.36
CA ILE A 253 6.01 -25.15 2.78
C ILE A 253 6.78 -26.37 3.32
N ASN A 254 7.18 -27.31 2.44
CA ASN A 254 7.92 -28.51 2.85
C ASN A 254 9.45 -28.30 2.93
N ARG A 255 9.98 -27.13 2.56
CA ARG A 255 11.42 -26.84 2.58
C ARG A 255 11.92 -26.14 3.85
N LEU A 256 11.05 -25.91 4.83
CA LEU A 256 11.41 -25.35 6.14
C LEU A 256 11.61 -26.44 7.23
N HIS A 257 11.54 -27.71 6.85
CA HIS A 257 11.76 -28.87 7.74
C HIS A 257 12.83 -29.84 7.20
N GLY A 258 13.75 -29.35 6.37
CA GLY A 258 14.90 -30.12 5.88
C GLY A 258 16.20 -29.50 6.32
#